data_AF-A0A8T4MWR1-F1
#
_entry.id   AF-A0A8T4MWR1-F1
#
_cell.length_a   1.000
_cell.length_b   1.000
_cell.length_c   1.000
_cell.angle_alpha   90.00
_cell.angle_beta   90.00
_cell.angle_gamma   90.00
#
_symmetry.space_group_name_H-M   'P 1'
#
loop_
_entity.id
_entity.type
_entity.pdbx_description
1 polymer ?
#
loop_
_entity_poly.entity_id
_entity_poly.type
_entity_poly.pdbx_seq_one_letter_code
_entity_poly.pdbx_strand_id
1 'polypeptide(L)'
;MKIEDHEKSYNEHRSNLKRLIEEGIENNQRNIGYNISQGSVELFAIYLHRLRVLQGSGDMFNHRIFKNKNLIERKIPFEFKDKDKILELMKEIELDRNIVCYGKRKPIDKIKNMINKFNEFRRLINKNLKEIENDRK
;
A
#
# COMPACT_ATOMS: atom_id res chain seq x y z
N MET A 1 0.21 14.15 -7.61
CA MET A 1 0.71 14.67 -6.33
C MET A 1 2.23 14.70 -6.40
N LYS A 2 2.89 15.54 -5.60
CA LYS A 2 4.35 15.46 -5.45
C LYS A 2 4.70 14.34 -4.47
N ILE A 3 5.96 13.93 -4.46
CA ILE A 3 6.43 12.91 -3.51
C ILE A 3 6.20 13.33 -2.06
N GLU A 4 6.34 14.63 -1.73
CA GLU A 4 6.11 15.12 -0.36
C GLU A 4 4.64 14.96 0.07
N ASP A 5 3.70 15.15 -0.85
CA ASP A 5 2.27 14.95 -0.58
C ASP A 5 1.99 13.47 -0.27
N HIS A 6 2.58 12.56 -1.05
CA HIS A 6 2.46 11.12 -0.83
C HIS A 6 3.08 10.69 0.51
N GLU A 7 4.26 11.24 0.86
CA GLU A 7 4.91 11.01 2.15
C GLU A 7 4.04 11.49 3.32
N LYS A 8 3.40 12.66 3.18
CA LYS A 8 2.46 13.18 4.18
C LYS A 8 1.24 12.27 4.33
N SER A 9 0.54 11.94 3.24
CA SER A 9 -0.64 11.08 3.26
C SER A 9 -0.32 9.67 3.78
N TYR A 10 0.82 9.11 3.42
CA TYR A 10 1.28 7.83 3.96
C TYR A 10 1.45 7.87 5.49
N ASN A 11 2.08 8.94 6.00
CA ASN A 11 2.28 9.11 7.45
C ASN A 11 0.96 9.29 8.20
N GLU A 12 -0.01 10.00 7.61
CA GLU A 12 -1.36 10.13 8.15
C GLU A 12 -2.05 8.77 8.23
N HIS A 13 -2.06 7.98 7.16
CA HIS A 13 -2.64 6.64 7.15
C HIS A 13 -1.97 5.70 8.17
N ARG A 14 -0.65 5.76 8.29
CA ARG A 14 0.09 4.96 9.27
C ARG A 14 -0.25 5.35 10.71
N SER A 15 -0.35 6.65 10.99
CA SER A 15 -0.67 7.17 12.32
C SER A 15 -2.10 6.81 12.71
N ASN A 16 -3.04 6.95 11.76
CA ASN A 16 -4.42 6.52 11.92
C ASN A 16 -4.52 5.01 12.16
N LEU A 17 -3.81 4.19 11.37
CA LEU A 17 -3.81 2.74 11.55
C LEU A 17 -3.33 2.35 12.96
N LYS A 18 -2.27 2.99 13.47
CA LYS A 18 -1.78 2.75 14.83
C LYS A 18 -2.85 3.06 15.87
N ARG A 19 -3.45 4.25 15.81
CA ARG A 19 -4.52 4.68 16.72
C ARG A 19 -5.72 3.71 16.70
N LEU A 20 -6.17 3.32 15.51
CA LEU A 20 -7.31 2.41 15.34
C LEU A 20 -7.06 1.01 15.89
N ILE A 21 -5.81 0.53 15.84
CA ILE A 21 -5.41 -0.74 16.46
C ILE A 21 -5.46 -0.62 17.99
N GLU A 22 -4.96 0.49 18.55
CA GLU A 22 -4.97 0.78 20.00
C GLU A 22 -6.39 0.93 20.55
N GLU A 23 -7.29 1.56 19.79
CA GLU A 23 -8.73 1.70 20.11
C GLU A 23 -9.52 0.39 19.97
N GLY A 24 -8.92 -0.66 19.41
CA GLY A 24 -9.51 -1.98 19.27
C GLY A 24 -9.88 -2.33 17.83
N ILE A 25 -9.30 -3.44 17.36
CA ILE A 25 -9.45 -3.94 15.98
C ILE A 25 -10.91 -4.26 15.63
N GLU A 26 -11.69 -4.79 16.57
CA GLU A 26 -13.07 -5.22 16.33
C GLU A 26 -14.00 -4.07 15.96
N ASN A 27 -13.79 -2.92 16.57
CA ASN A 27 -14.64 -1.73 16.38
C ASN A 27 -14.20 -0.93 15.15
N ASN A 28 -12.95 -1.11 14.71
CA ASN A 28 -12.31 -0.29 13.69
C ASN A 28 -12.01 -1.02 12.37
N GLN A 29 -12.52 -2.23 12.16
CA GLN A 29 -12.19 -3.07 11.00
C GLN A 29 -12.23 -2.32 9.66
N ARG A 30 -13.31 -1.59 9.37
CA ARG A 30 -13.46 -0.83 8.12
C ARG A 30 -12.39 0.25 7.96
N ASN A 31 -12.11 0.98 9.04
CA ASN A 31 -11.11 2.06 9.05
C ASN A 31 -9.69 1.49 8.94
N ILE A 32 -9.43 0.34 9.56
CA ILE A 32 -8.17 -0.40 9.43
C ILE A 32 -7.98 -0.82 7.97
N GLY A 33 -8.99 -1.43 7.36
CA GLY A 33 -8.94 -1.85 5.96
C GLY A 33 -8.74 -0.68 4.99
N TYR A 34 -9.39 0.45 5.25
CA TYR A 34 -9.20 1.68 4.47
C TYR A 34 -7.77 2.22 4.57
N ASN A 35 -7.24 2.40 5.79
CA ASN A 35 -5.91 2.96 6.00
C ASN A 35 -4.80 2.03 5.50
N ILE A 36 -4.97 0.71 5.56
CA ILE A 36 -4.03 -0.25 4.97
C ILE A 36 -4.03 -0.13 3.44
N SER A 37 -5.19 -0.15 2.79
CA SER A 37 -5.27 -0.07 1.33
C SER A 37 -4.73 1.26 0.81
N GLN A 38 -5.22 2.39 1.33
CA GLN A 38 -4.72 3.71 0.89
C GLN A 38 -3.25 3.91 1.26
N GLY A 39 -2.83 3.55 2.48
CA GLY A 39 -1.42 3.62 2.87
C GLY A 39 -0.49 2.77 1.99
N SER A 40 -0.98 1.65 1.46
CA SER A 40 -0.20 0.83 0.51
C SER A 40 -0.02 1.53 -0.84
N VAL A 41 -1.07 2.19 -1.33
CA VAL A 41 -1.03 2.98 -2.56
C VAL A 41 -0.08 4.16 -2.43
N GLU A 42 -0.17 4.92 -1.33
CA GLU A 42 0.72 6.06 -1.07
C GLU A 42 2.19 5.62 -0.99
N LEU A 43 2.46 4.53 -0.24
CA LEU A 43 3.82 3.99 -0.14
C LEU A 43 4.37 3.51 -1.49
N PHE A 44 3.53 2.89 -2.31
CA PHE A 44 3.92 2.47 -3.64
C PHE A 44 4.21 3.66 -4.56
N ALA A 45 3.40 4.72 -4.49
CA ALA A 45 3.65 5.96 -5.25
C ALA A 45 4.98 6.61 -4.86
N ILE A 46 5.31 6.65 -3.55
CA ILE A 46 6.63 7.09 -3.07
C ILE A 46 7.75 6.26 -3.70
N TYR A 47 7.61 4.93 -3.70
CA TYR A 47 8.59 4.04 -4.30
C TYR A 47 8.84 4.33 -5.78
N LEU A 48 7.77 4.52 -6.55
CA LEU A 48 7.85 4.84 -7.97
C LEU A 48 8.45 6.23 -8.24
N HIS A 49 8.16 7.23 -7.40
CA HIS A 49 8.82 8.53 -7.48
C HIS A 49 10.33 8.41 -7.18
N ARG A 50 10.71 7.61 -6.18
CA ARG A 50 12.12 7.37 -5.84
C ARG A 50 12.88 6.62 -6.93
N LEU A 51 12.20 5.74 -7.66
CA LEU A 51 12.69 5.10 -8.88
C LEU A 51 12.77 6.06 -10.09
N ARG A 52 12.25 7.29 -9.98
CA ARG A 52 12.14 8.28 -11.07
C ARG A 52 11.33 7.79 -12.29
N VAL A 53 10.50 6.77 -12.09
CA VAL A 53 9.55 6.30 -13.12
C VAL A 53 8.24 7.09 -13.07
N LEU A 54 7.94 7.71 -11.92
CA LEU A 54 6.93 8.75 -11.78
C LEU A 54 7.62 10.11 -11.66
N GLN A 55 7.50 10.95 -12.69
CA GLN A 55 8.11 12.28 -12.73
C GLN A 55 7.08 13.43 -12.72
N GLY A 56 5.79 13.15 -12.93
CA GLY A 56 4.76 14.17 -13.10
C GLY A 56 3.73 14.25 -11.96
N SER A 57 3.21 15.46 -11.72
CA SER A 57 2.05 15.71 -10.88
C SER A 57 0.75 15.42 -11.64
N GLY A 58 0.24 14.19 -11.59
CA GLY A 58 -1.03 13.84 -12.23
C GLY A 58 -1.48 12.40 -12.09
N ASP A 59 -0.55 11.46 -11.92
CA ASP A 59 -0.89 10.05 -11.76
C ASP A 59 -1.35 9.73 -10.34
N MET A 60 -2.64 9.91 -10.08
CA MET A 60 -3.29 9.29 -8.93
C MET A 60 -3.40 7.78 -9.18
N PHE A 61 -2.57 6.99 -8.50
CA PHE A 61 -2.72 5.54 -8.48
C PHE A 61 -4.01 5.20 -7.74
N ASN A 62 -5.01 4.71 -8.47
CA ASN A 62 -6.24 4.26 -7.85
C ASN A 62 -6.03 2.84 -7.33
N HIS A 63 -6.34 2.57 -6.06
CA HIS A 63 -6.34 1.22 -5.46
C HIS A 63 -7.00 0.15 -6.36
N ARG A 64 -7.99 0.53 -7.18
CA ARG A 64 -8.68 -0.34 -8.14
C ARG A 64 -7.77 -0.97 -9.19
N ILE A 65 -6.65 -0.35 -9.55
CA ILE A 65 -5.75 -0.89 -10.57
C ILE A 65 -5.15 -2.23 -10.12
N PHE A 66 -4.90 -2.39 -8.80
CA PHE A 66 -4.27 -3.59 -8.24
C PHE A 66 -5.19 -4.82 -8.25
N LYS A 67 -6.46 -4.67 -8.62
CA LYS A 67 -7.40 -5.79 -8.80
C LYS A 67 -7.17 -6.56 -10.10
N ASN A 68 -6.60 -5.93 -11.12
CA ASN A 68 -6.52 -6.51 -12.46
C ASN A 68 -5.10 -6.45 -13.01
N LYS A 69 -4.53 -7.62 -13.31
CA LYS A 69 -3.17 -7.75 -13.86
C LYS A 69 -2.99 -6.94 -15.16
N ASN A 70 -3.99 -6.92 -16.04
CA ASN A 70 -3.92 -6.17 -17.30
C ASN A 70 -3.91 -4.65 -17.07
N LEU A 71 -4.58 -4.16 -16.01
CA LEU A 71 -4.51 -2.74 -15.65
C LEU A 71 -3.18 -2.39 -15.01
N ILE A 72 -2.62 -3.29 -14.19
CA ILE A 72 -1.29 -3.15 -13.61
C ILE A 72 -0.25 -3.06 -14.73
N GLU A 73 -0.22 -4.00 -15.68
CA GLU A 73 0.76 -4.01 -16.77
C GLU A 73 0.67 -2.75 -17.65
N ARG A 74 -0.54 -2.24 -17.91
CA ARG A 74 -0.73 -1.02 -18.70
C ARG A 74 -0.34 0.27 -17.96
N LYS A 75 -0.57 0.32 -16.64
CA LYS A 75 -0.28 1.51 -15.81
C LYS A 75 1.12 1.50 -15.21
N ILE A 76 1.72 0.32 -15.09
CA ILE A 76 3.02 0.05 -14.49
C ILE A 76 3.83 -0.80 -15.49
N PRO A 77 4.15 -0.25 -16.68
CA PRO A 77 4.93 -0.97 -17.70
C PRO A 77 6.42 -1.11 -17.33
N PHE A 78 6.87 -0.42 -16.28
CA PHE A 78 8.27 -0.40 -15.86
C PHE A 78 8.63 -1.64 -15.01
N GLU A 79 9.87 -2.09 -15.15
CA GLU A 79 10.46 -3.16 -14.35
C GLU A 79 11.13 -2.58 -13.10
N PHE A 80 10.97 -3.28 -11.97
CA PHE A 80 11.58 -2.93 -10.70
C PHE A 80 11.77 -4.17 -9.83
N LYS A 81 12.63 -4.06 -8.83
CA LYS A 81 12.97 -5.17 -7.96
C LYS A 81 11.74 -5.69 -7.21
N ASP A 82 11.59 -7.02 -7.18
CA ASP A 82 10.48 -7.73 -6.54
C ASP A 82 9.09 -7.34 -7.08
N LYS A 83 9.00 -6.87 -8.33
CA LYS A 83 7.77 -6.40 -8.96
C LYS A 83 6.59 -7.34 -8.76
N ASP A 84 6.73 -8.61 -9.12
CA ASP A 84 5.64 -9.59 -9.01
C ASP A 84 5.16 -9.73 -7.57
N LYS A 85 6.09 -9.84 -6.61
CA LYS A 85 5.76 -9.98 -5.19
C LYS A 85 5.09 -8.73 -4.61
N ILE A 86 5.56 -7.55 -5.00
CA ILE A 86 4.97 -6.25 -4.60
C ILE A 86 3.53 -6.18 -5.12
N LEU A 87 3.31 -6.48 -6.40
CA LEU A 87 2.00 -6.40 -7.03
C LEU A 87 1.03 -7.45 -6.47
N GLU A 88 1.52 -8.65 -6.17
CA GLU A 88 0.74 -9.69 -5.51
C GLU A 88 0.27 -9.25 -4.12
N LEU A 89 1.16 -8.72 -3.29
CA LEU A 89 0.80 -8.18 -1.97
C LEU A 89 -0.23 -7.05 -2.06
N MET A 90 -0.07 -6.14 -3.02
CA MET A 90 -1.04 -5.05 -3.23
C MET A 90 -2.41 -5.57 -3.67
N LYS A 91 -2.44 -6.57 -4.54
CA LYS A 91 -3.68 -7.24 -4.96
C LYS A 91 -4.37 -7.90 -3.76
N GLU A 92 -3.63 -8.63 -2.94
CA GLU A 92 -4.17 -9.27 -1.75
C GLU A 92 -4.73 -8.28 -0.73
N ILE A 93 -3.99 -7.20 -0.45
CA ILE A 93 -4.43 -6.12 0.42
C ILE A 93 -5.74 -5.52 -0.08
N GLU A 94 -5.87 -5.31 -1.39
CA GLU A 94 -7.09 -4.75 -1.98
C GLU A 94 -8.27 -5.75 -1.92
N LEU A 95 -8.03 -7.04 -2.12
CA LEU A 95 -9.05 -8.08 -1.93
C LEU A 95 -9.55 -8.11 -0.49
N ASP A 96 -8.62 -8.11 0.48
CA ASP A 96 -8.94 -8.07 1.91
C ASP A 96 -9.70 -6.79 2.27
N ARG A 97 -9.30 -5.64 1.71
CA ARG A 97 -10.00 -4.36 1.89
C ARG A 97 -11.46 -4.41 1.44
N ASN A 98 -11.76 -5.00 0.29
CA ASN A 98 -13.17 -5.10 -0.15
C ASN A 98 -14.01 -5.94 0.82
N ILE A 99 -13.44 -7.02 1.34
CA ILE A 99 -14.10 -7.91 2.28
C ILE A 99 -14.34 -7.21 3.63
N VAL A 100 -13.38 -6.40 4.08
CA VAL A 100 -13.38 -5.74 5.40
C VAL A 100 -14.17 -4.43 5.39
N CYS A 101 -14.06 -3.61 4.35
CA CYS A 101 -14.73 -2.31 4.28
C CYS A 101 -16.23 -2.43 3.93
N TYR A 102 -16.61 -3.35 3.02
CA TYR A 102 -17.99 -3.47 2.54
C TYR A 102 -18.74 -4.70 3.09
N GLY A 103 -18.04 -5.64 3.72
CA GLY A 103 -18.65 -6.84 4.27
C GLY A 103 -19.21 -6.68 5.69
N LYS A 104 -19.77 -7.79 6.21
CA LYS A 104 -20.07 -7.98 7.64
C LYS A 104 -18.76 -8.04 8.45
N ARG A 105 -18.85 -7.79 9.77
CA ARG A 105 -17.71 -7.94 10.71
C ARG A 105 -17.02 -9.30 10.50
N LYS A 106 -15.70 -9.29 10.47
CA LYS A 106 -14.85 -10.46 10.26
C LYS A 106 -14.17 -10.88 11.56
N PRO A 107 -13.75 -12.16 11.66
CA PRO A 107 -12.90 -12.60 12.76
C PRO A 107 -11.65 -11.72 12.87
N ILE A 108 -11.20 -11.43 14.10
CA ILE A 108 -10.01 -10.62 14.36
C ILE A 108 -8.80 -11.15 13.58
N ASP A 109 -8.65 -12.47 13.48
CA ASP A 109 -7.51 -13.08 12.81
C ASP A 109 -7.40 -12.70 11.34
N LYS A 110 -8.54 -12.47 10.65
CA LYS A 110 -8.52 -11.96 9.27
C LYS A 110 -7.97 -10.53 9.21
N ILE A 111 -8.32 -9.69 10.18
CA ILE A 111 -7.84 -8.31 10.23
C ILE A 111 -6.36 -8.27 10.61
N LYS A 112 -5.93 -9.10 11.57
CA LYS A 112 -4.52 -9.28 11.91
C LYS A 112 -3.70 -9.76 10.71
N ASN A 113 -4.24 -10.70 9.93
CA ASN A 113 -3.59 -11.16 8.71
C ASN A 113 -3.41 -10.01 7.70
N MET A 114 -4.44 -9.19 7.50
CA MET A 114 -4.35 -8.00 6.63
C MET A 114 -3.28 -7.00 7.12
N ILE A 115 -3.20 -6.76 8.44
CA ILE A 115 -2.14 -5.92 9.04
C ILE A 115 -0.75 -6.54 8.79
N ASN A 116 -0.61 -7.87 8.91
CA ASN A 116 0.64 -8.56 8.66
C ASN A 116 1.09 -8.42 7.19
N LYS A 117 0.18 -8.58 6.23
CA LYS A 117 0.46 -8.36 4.80
C LYS A 117 0.92 -6.95 4.51
N PHE A 118 0.27 -5.95 5.12
CA PHE A 118 0.70 -4.56 5.02
C PHE A 118 2.12 -4.34 5.57
N ASN A 119 2.42 -4.95 6.72
CA ASN A 119 3.76 -4.89 7.29
C ASN A 119 4.81 -5.59 6.43
N GLU A 120 4.48 -6.73 5.80
CA GLU A 120 5.35 -7.39 4.83
C GLU A 120 5.61 -6.50 3.62
N PHE A 121 4.55 -5.98 3.00
CA PHE A 121 4.63 -5.02 1.90
C PHE A 121 5.54 -3.84 2.24
N ARG A 122 5.34 -3.23 3.41
CA ARG A 122 6.15 -2.11 3.88
C ARG A 122 7.62 -2.49 4.08
N ARG A 123 7.91 -3.67 4.62
CA ARG A 123 9.30 -4.17 4.77
C ARG A 123 9.95 -4.36 3.41
N LEU A 124 9.22 -4.93 2.45
CA LEU A 124 9.71 -5.15 1.09
C LEU A 124 10.04 -3.84 0.37
N ILE A 125 9.12 -2.87 0.37
CA ILE A 125 9.36 -1.55 -0.23
C ILE A 125 10.54 -0.84 0.45
N ASN A 126 10.60 -0.84 1.78
CA ASN A 126 11.70 -0.18 2.51
C ASN A 126 13.06 -0.83 2.25
N LYS A 127 13.10 -2.16 2.08
CA LYS A 127 14.32 -2.87 1.68
C LYS A 127 14.78 -2.38 0.32
N ASN A 128 13.88 -2.33 -0.66
CA ASN A 128 14.21 -1.95 -2.03
C ASN A 128 14.58 -0.46 -2.13
N LEU A 129 13.96 0.41 -1.32
CA LEU A 129 14.35 1.82 -1.19
C LEU A 129 15.78 1.99 -0.67
N LYS A 130 16.16 1.25 0.38
CA LYS A 130 17.53 1.31 0.94
C LYS A 130 18.59 0.87 -0.07
N GLU A 131 18.30 -0.17 -0.85
CA GLU A 131 19.21 -0.63 -1.89
C GLU A 131 19.38 0.43 -2.99
N ILE A 132 18.29 1.07 -3.44
CA ILE A 132 18.35 2.19 -4.39
C ILE A 132 19.20 3.35 -3.86
N GLU A 133 19.15 3.63 -2.56
CA GLU A 133 19.97 4.68 -1.93
C GLU A 133 21.45 4.28 -1.81
N ASN A 134 21.74 3.00 -1.60
CA ASN A 134 23.11 2.48 -1.55
C ASN A 134 23.77 2.41 -2.93
N ASP A 135 23.03 2.06 -3.99
CA ASP A 135 23.53 2.04 -5.37
C ASP A 135 23.82 3.46 -5.92
N ARG A 136 23.38 4.50 -5.21
CA ARG A 136 23.58 5.92 -5.57
C ARG A 136 24.74 6.59 -4.83
N LYS A 137 25.39 5.89 -3.88
CA LYS A 137 26.59 6.35 -3.18
C LYS A 137 27.85 5.83 -3.86
#